data_AF-A0A9P5SRQ0-F1
#
_entry.id   AF-A0A9P5SRQ0-F1
#
_cell.length_a   1.000
_cell.length_b   1.000
_cell.length_c   1.000
_cell.angle_alpha   90.00
_cell.angle_beta   90.00
_cell.angle_gamma   90.00
#
_symmetry.space_group_name_H-M   'P 1'
#
loop_
_entity.id
_entity.type
_entity.pdbx_description
1 polymer ?
#
loop_
_entity_poly.entity_id
_entity_poly.type
_entity_poly.pdbx_seq_one_letter_code
_entity_poly.pdbx_strand_id
1 'polypeptide(L)'
;MSAAYIRTLARMATRTKPSSMLLSRQAPVAAIARQYHAFRPTQIALKGRKHALKDEDDAELEAELLELEREKRELEALERGEAGSSSSESQEESNSRFQELYDTLIAHTTPSTPKHELPRHSSLYHLAKAVSSVEQSQEIPTAVAQWRQSGLPITILVSDKLVRSVCKAGSPETALELLGDREKYALTPGQSTMRRVVRAFVRQVSEEEGTEEGLAKLDGAFKAMALIPYYNLAADDASVYANLVRGSLLYGGEEGLRRASVTMDEFLLIDGEREAPLTKKRAAEVVAAAEKLTAAYEAEGQAEKAEALKKPIAEWKKSL
;
A
#
# COMPACT_ATOMS: atom_id res chain seq x y z
N MET A 1 33.72 20.95 5.18
CA MET A 1 34.05 20.18 6.41
C MET A 1 34.68 18.88 5.99
N SER A 2 35.92 18.57 6.42
CA SER A 2 36.68 17.45 5.85
C SER A 2 36.36 16.11 6.53
N ALA A 3 36.43 15.03 5.75
CA ALA A 3 36.23 13.64 6.18
C ALA A 3 37.17 13.19 7.33
N ALA A 4 38.21 13.96 7.64
CA ALA A 4 39.09 13.71 8.77
C ALA A 4 38.41 14.01 10.13
N TYR A 5 37.45 14.94 10.17
CA TYR A 5 36.75 15.31 11.41
C TYR A 5 35.78 14.20 11.88
N ILE A 6 35.10 13.54 10.94
CA ILE A 6 34.15 12.45 11.23
C ILE A 6 34.88 11.19 11.75
N ARG A 7 36.08 10.89 11.25
CA ARG A 7 36.88 9.75 11.73
C ARG A 7 37.46 9.96 13.13
N THR A 8 37.62 11.20 13.57
CA THR A 8 38.18 11.51 14.90
C THR A 8 37.14 11.36 16.00
N LEU A 9 35.87 11.68 15.72
CA LEU A 9 34.75 11.47 16.65
C LEU A 9 34.43 9.97 16.85
N ALA A 10 34.58 9.13 15.83
CA ALA A 10 34.35 7.69 15.94
C ALA A 10 35.38 6.95 16.83
N ARG A 11 36.59 7.51 17.03
CA ARG A 11 37.63 6.88 17.86
C ARG A 11 37.57 7.27 19.34
N MET A 12 36.88 8.36 19.70
CA MET A 12 36.72 8.75 21.10
C MET A 12 35.61 7.98 21.83
N ALA A 13 34.74 7.27 21.11
CA ALA A 13 33.62 6.54 21.69
C ALA A 13 33.98 5.13 22.23
N THR A 14 35.21 4.63 22.05
CA THR A 14 35.58 3.24 22.40
C THR A 14 36.48 3.08 23.62
N ARG A 15 36.67 4.13 24.44
CA ARG A 15 37.62 4.10 25.56
C ARG A 15 37.06 4.64 26.88
N THR A 16 35.91 4.12 27.32
CA THR A 16 35.45 4.30 28.71
C THR A 16 35.10 2.94 29.30
N LYS A 17 35.90 2.50 30.29
CA LYS A 17 35.62 1.34 31.13
C LYS A 17 34.34 1.61 31.94
N PRO A 18 33.41 0.65 32.06
CA PRO A 18 32.20 0.86 32.87
C PRO A 18 32.57 0.78 34.35
N SER A 19 32.42 1.91 35.05
CA SER A 19 32.37 1.94 36.51
C SER A 19 31.04 1.34 36.95
N SER A 20 31.16 0.36 37.84
CA SER A 20 30.10 -0.25 38.62
C SER A 20 29.24 0.79 39.35
N MET A 21 27.95 0.46 39.50
CA MET A 21 26.88 1.13 40.26
C MET A 21 26.04 2.18 39.52
N LEU A 22 24.97 1.71 38.89
CA LEU A 22 23.56 2.02 39.22
C LEU A 22 22.68 1.46 38.09
N LEU A 23 22.04 0.33 38.38
CA LEU A 23 21.11 -0.36 37.48
C LEU A 23 19.78 0.40 37.41
N SER A 24 19.72 1.47 36.61
CA SER A 24 18.46 1.90 35.98
C SER A 24 18.41 1.32 34.57
N ARG A 25 17.70 0.19 34.42
CA ARG A 25 17.46 -0.46 33.13
C ARG A 25 16.64 0.47 32.24
N GLN A 26 17.28 1.19 31.33
CA GLN A 26 16.61 1.64 30.12
C GLN A 26 16.37 0.39 29.27
N ALA A 27 15.10 -0.03 29.19
CA ALA A 27 14.69 -1.03 28.22
C ALA A 27 14.90 -0.47 26.80
N PRO A 28 15.31 -1.28 25.82
CA PRO A 28 15.34 -0.85 24.43
C PRO A 28 13.94 -0.36 24.04
N VAL A 29 13.84 0.74 23.29
CA VAL A 29 12.55 1.34 22.86
C VAL A 29 11.65 0.32 22.14
N ALA A 30 12.22 -0.73 21.54
CA ALA A 30 11.51 -1.87 20.96
C ALA A 30 10.80 -2.80 21.97
N ALA A 31 11.06 -2.66 23.28
CA ALA A 31 10.45 -3.44 24.35
C ALA A 31 9.31 -2.69 25.08
N ILE A 32 9.28 -1.35 25.04
CA ILE A 32 8.20 -0.57 25.66
C ILE A 32 6.89 -0.69 24.84
N ALA A 33 6.99 -0.93 23.53
CA ALA A 33 5.84 -1.30 22.70
C ALA A 33 5.23 -2.68 23.04
N ARG A 34 5.89 -3.51 23.86
CA ARG A 34 5.42 -4.86 24.24
C ARG A 34 4.73 -4.92 25.61
N GLN A 35 4.56 -3.81 26.32
CA GLN A 35 3.98 -3.85 27.67
C GLN A 35 2.45 -3.65 27.73
N TYR A 36 1.78 -3.43 26.59
CA TYR A 36 0.31 -3.42 26.49
C TYR A 36 -0.27 -4.74 25.95
N HIS A 37 0.35 -5.86 26.30
CA HIS A 37 -0.03 -7.21 25.86
C HIS A 37 -1.15 -7.87 26.70
N ALA A 38 -1.80 -7.17 27.63
CA ALA A 38 -2.79 -7.73 28.55
C ALA A 38 -4.21 -7.92 27.97
N PHE A 39 -4.49 -7.52 26.73
CA PHE A 39 -5.82 -7.66 26.09
C PHE A 39 -5.77 -8.28 24.68
N ARG A 40 -5.07 -9.42 24.50
CA ARG A 40 -5.29 -10.28 23.32
C ARG A 40 -5.83 -11.65 23.74
N PRO A 41 -6.97 -12.09 23.20
CA PRO A 41 -7.40 -13.48 23.27
C PRO A 41 -6.30 -14.41 22.73
N THR A 42 -5.83 -15.30 23.59
CA THR A 42 -5.03 -16.52 23.38
C THR A 42 -4.39 -16.75 22.00
N GLN A 43 -3.09 -16.46 21.89
CA GLN A 43 -2.18 -16.99 20.86
C GLN A 43 -1.76 -18.45 21.14
N ILE A 44 -2.70 -19.38 21.32
CA ILE A 44 -2.38 -20.80 21.53
C ILE A 44 -2.30 -21.59 20.19
N ALA A 45 -2.55 -20.97 19.03
CA ALA A 45 -2.69 -21.71 17.77
C ALA A 45 -1.62 -21.46 16.66
N LEU A 46 -0.45 -20.87 16.94
CA LEU A 46 0.49 -20.47 15.88
C LEU A 46 1.78 -21.30 15.72
N LYS A 47 1.93 -22.44 16.41
CA LYS A 47 3.10 -23.32 16.20
C LYS A 47 3.04 -24.24 14.96
N GLY A 48 2.06 -24.06 14.06
CA GLY A 48 1.90 -24.88 12.84
C GLY A 48 2.00 -24.14 11.49
N ARG A 49 2.19 -22.82 11.43
CA ARG A 49 1.94 -22.02 10.21
C ARG A 49 3.12 -21.80 9.24
N LYS A 50 4.27 -22.48 9.39
CA LYS A 50 5.39 -22.29 8.44
C LYS A 50 5.11 -22.84 7.03
N HIS A 51 4.14 -23.73 6.85
CA HIS A 51 3.72 -24.21 5.52
C HIS A 51 2.52 -23.47 4.92
N ALA A 52 1.71 -22.76 5.71
CA ALA A 52 0.50 -22.08 5.21
C ALA A 52 0.77 -20.71 4.56
N LEU A 53 1.93 -20.09 4.80
CA LEU A 53 2.27 -18.77 4.24
C LEU A 53 2.65 -18.81 2.75
N LYS A 54 3.04 -19.97 2.20
CA LYS A 54 3.33 -20.06 0.75
C LYS A 54 2.06 -20.12 -0.08
N ASP A 55 1.01 -20.77 0.42
CA ASP A 55 -0.20 -21.01 -0.36
C ASP A 55 -1.12 -19.78 -0.44
N GLU A 56 -1.12 -18.91 0.59
CA GLU A 56 -1.93 -17.68 0.58
C GLU A 56 -1.41 -16.63 -0.42
N ASP A 57 -0.09 -16.50 -0.56
CA ASP A 57 0.54 -15.60 -1.53
C ASP A 57 0.27 -16.06 -2.98
N ASP A 58 0.25 -17.36 -3.25
CA ASP A 58 0.01 -17.93 -4.59
C ASP A 58 -1.46 -17.77 -5.03
N ALA A 59 -2.42 -18.00 -4.13
CA ALA A 59 -3.84 -17.81 -4.44
C ALA A 59 -4.20 -16.32 -4.68
N GLU A 60 -3.59 -15.41 -3.91
CA GLU A 60 -3.76 -13.97 -4.14
C GLU A 60 -3.14 -13.54 -5.48
N LEU A 61 -1.99 -14.12 -5.83
CA LEU A 61 -1.30 -13.87 -7.10
C LEU A 61 -2.15 -14.30 -8.30
N GLU A 62 -2.77 -15.49 -8.23
CA GLU A 62 -3.64 -16.02 -9.28
C GLU A 62 -4.88 -15.14 -9.46
N ALA A 63 -5.48 -14.67 -8.35
CA ALA A 63 -6.60 -13.73 -8.40
C ALA A 63 -6.21 -12.38 -9.03
N GLU A 64 -5.02 -11.84 -8.73
CA GLU A 64 -4.53 -10.60 -9.34
C GLU A 64 -4.24 -10.78 -10.85
N LEU A 65 -3.69 -11.93 -11.26
CA LEU A 65 -3.46 -12.25 -12.67
C LEU A 65 -4.77 -12.35 -13.45
N LEU A 66 -5.78 -13.02 -12.91
CA LEU A 66 -7.11 -13.10 -13.53
C LEU A 66 -7.78 -11.72 -13.65
N GLU A 67 -7.59 -10.83 -12.65
CA GLU A 67 -8.08 -9.45 -12.69
C GLU A 67 -7.38 -8.66 -13.82
N LEU A 68 -6.05 -8.77 -13.95
CA LEU A 68 -5.28 -8.12 -15.01
C LEU A 68 -5.61 -8.65 -16.41
N GLU A 69 -5.79 -9.96 -16.57
CA GLU A 69 -6.20 -10.55 -17.85
C GLU A 69 -7.60 -10.07 -18.28
N ARG A 70 -8.50 -9.90 -17.31
CA ARG A 70 -9.83 -9.35 -17.55
C ARG A 70 -9.74 -7.88 -17.98
N GLU A 71 -8.98 -7.07 -17.25
CA GLU A 71 -8.76 -5.65 -17.61
C GLU A 71 -8.11 -5.51 -19.00
N LYS A 72 -7.13 -6.37 -19.32
CA LYS A 72 -6.52 -6.41 -20.66
C LYS A 72 -7.54 -6.72 -21.75
N ARG A 73 -8.42 -7.72 -21.54
CA ARG A 73 -9.48 -8.04 -22.51
C ARG A 73 -10.50 -6.92 -22.66
N GLU A 74 -10.84 -6.23 -21.56
CA GLU A 74 -11.76 -5.08 -21.58
C GLU A 74 -11.16 -3.92 -22.40
N LEU A 75 -9.85 -3.64 -22.25
CA LEU A 75 -9.14 -2.66 -23.07
C LEU A 75 -9.04 -3.06 -24.55
N GLU A 76 -8.71 -4.32 -24.84
CA GLU A 76 -8.66 -4.83 -26.22
C GLU A 76 -10.04 -4.82 -26.91
N ALA A 77 -11.13 -4.91 -26.15
CA ALA A 77 -12.49 -4.78 -26.66
C ALA A 77 -12.86 -3.31 -26.95
N LEU A 78 -12.40 -2.38 -26.10
CA LEU A 78 -12.52 -0.94 -26.32
C LEU A 78 -11.78 -0.51 -27.61
N GLU A 79 -10.54 -0.96 -27.80
CA GLU A 79 -9.75 -0.65 -29.00
C GLU A 79 -10.37 -1.18 -30.30
N ARG A 80 -11.07 -2.32 -30.24
CA ARG A 80 -11.79 -2.90 -31.39
C ARG A 80 -13.10 -2.18 -31.73
N GLY A 81 -13.51 -1.19 -30.94
CA GLY A 81 -14.81 -0.54 -31.11
C GLY A 81 -15.99 -1.48 -30.86
N GLU A 82 -15.75 -2.64 -30.24
CA GLU A 82 -16.78 -3.60 -29.81
C GLU A 82 -17.44 -3.17 -28.50
N ALA A 83 -17.02 -2.05 -27.92
CA ALA A 83 -17.75 -1.35 -26.87
C ALA A 83 -19.09 -0.88 -27.45
N GLY A 84 -20.06 -1.78 -27.43
CA GLY A 84 -21.42 -1.54 -27.86
C GLY A 84 -21.98 -0.29 -27.19
N SER A 85 -22.92 0.35 -27.90
CA SER A 85 -23.72 1.50 -27.51
C SER A 85 -24.56 1.33 -26.21
N SER A 86 -24.15 0.46 -25.27
CA SER A 86 -24.81 0.15 -24.00
C SER A 86 -24.33 1.00 -22.80
N SER A 87 -23.62 2.11 -23.05
CA SER A 87 -22.84 2.79 -22.01
C SER A 87 -23.66 3.72 -21.10
N SER A 88 -24.81 4.25 -21.53
CA SER A 88 -25.58 5.18 -20.69
C SER A 88 -26.52 4.47 -19.73
N GLU A 89 -27.33 3.52 -20.20
CA GLU A 89 -28.32 2.80 -19.35
C GLU A 89 -27.63 2.01 -18.23
N SER A 90 -26.49 1.39 -18.51
CA SER A 90 -25.75 0.62 -17.51
C SER A 90 -25.10 1.48 -16.42
N GLN A 91 -24.74 2.73 -16.72
CA GLN A 91 -24.21 3.66 -15.73
C GLN A 91 -25.31 4.20 -14.81
N GLU A 92 -26.47 4.54 -15.36
CA GLU A 92 -27.62 4.99 -14.57
C GLU A 92 -28.11 3.89 -13.61
N GLU A 93 -28.20 2.64 -14.07
CA GLU A 93 -28.54 1.49 -13.23
C GLU A 93 -27.52 1.27 -12.10
N SER A 94 -26.22 1.39 -12.40
CA SER A 94 -25.16 1.27 -11.39
C SER A 94 -25.26 2.37 -10.33
N ASN A 95 -25.55 3.59 -10.75
CA ASN A 95 -25.70 4.75 -9.85
C ASN A 95 -26.94 4.61 -8.95
N SER A 96 -28.09 4.22 -9.53
CA SER A 96 -29.31 3.95 -8.75
C SER A 96 -29.06 2.85 -7.72
N ARG A 97 -28.42 1.76 -8.15
CA ARG A 97 -28.11 0.63 -7.26
C ARG A 97 -27.19 1.02 -6.11
N PHE A 98 -26.16 1.82 -6.37
CA PHE A 98 -25.29 2.32 -5.31
C PHE A 98 -26.10 3.15 -4.31
N GLN A 99 -26.89 4.12 -4.79
CA GLN A 99 -27.67 5.01 -3.93
C GLN A 99 -28.68 4.25 -3.08
N GLU A 100 -29.41 3.30 -3.66
CA GLU A 100 -30.36 2.45 -2.93
C GLU A 100 -29.68 1.67 -1.80
N LEU A 101 -28.51 1.07 -2.07
CA LEU A 101 -27.73 0.34 -1.08
C LEU A 101 -27.19 1.26 0.01
N TYR A 102 -26.75 2.46 -0.37
CA TYR A 102 -26.22 3.48 0.53
C TYR A 102 -27.32 3.96 1.47
N ASP A 103 -28.43 4.47 0.93
CA ASP A 103 -29.57 4.99 1.70
C ASP A 103 -30.14 3.93 2.65
N THR A 104 -30.28 2.70 2.17
CA THR A 104 -30.71 1.56 2.99
C THR A 104 -29.72 1.32 4.13
N LEU A 105 -28.41 1.31 3.86
CA LEU A 105 -27.40 1.09 4.90
C LEU A 105 -27.44 2.22 5.95
N ILE A 106 -27.50 3.48 5.51
CA ILE A 106 -27.56 4.65 6.39
C ILE A 106 -28.81 4.63 7.26
N ALA A 107 -29.99 4.36 6.69
CA ALA A 107 -31.24 4.29 7.44
C ALA A 107 -31.23 3.19 8.51
N HIS A 108 -30.68 2.01 8.18
CA HIS A 108 -30.62 0.87 9.09
C HIS A 108 -29.46 0.92 10.10
N THR A 109 -28.56 1.89 10.00
CA THR A 109 -27.45 2.10 10.95
C THR A 109 -27.60 3.38 11.76
N THR A 110 -28.80 3.99 11.79
CA THR A 110 -29.02 5.14 12.68
C THR A 110 -28.99 4.70 14.15
N PRO A 111 -28.50 5.52 15.09
CA PRO A 111 -28.44 5.13 16.51
C PRO A 111 -29.79 4.75 17.14
N SER A 112 -30.90 5.22 16.57
CA SER A 112 -32.26 4.89 16.99
C SER A 112 -32.78 3.55 16.46
N THR A 113 -32.12 2.93 15.49
CA THR A 113 -32.60 1.70 14.85
C THR A 113 -32.58 0.53 15.85
N PRO A 114 -33.70 -0.18 16.04
CA PRO A 114 -33.75 -1.39 16.86
C PRO A 114 -32.74 -2.45 16.40
N LYS A 115 -32.14 -3.19 17.34
CA LYS A 115 -31.11 -4.21 17.03
C LYS A 115 -31.55 -5.28 16.02
N HIS A 116 -32.84 -5.59 15.95
CA HIS A 116 -33.38 -6.61 15.02
C HIS A 116 -33.56 -6.08 13.59
N GLU A 117 -33.45 -4.77 13.39
CA GLU A 117 -33.52 -4.10 12.08
C GLU A 117 -32.14 -3.74 11.53
N LEU A 118 -31.06 -4.09 12.23
CA LEU A 118 -29.69 -3.83 11.75
C LEU A 118 -29.43 -4.51 10.41
N PRO A 119 -28.63 -3.90 9.51
CA PRO A 119 -28.36 -4.46 8.21
C PRO A 119 -27.60 -5.79 8.33
N ARG A 120 -27.77 -6.64 7.33
CA ARG A 120 -27.00 -7.90 7.22
C ARG A 120 -25.52 -7.58 7.12
N HIS A 121 -24.66 -8.43 7.68
CA HIS A 121 -23.20 -8.27 7.62
C HIS A 121 -22.64 -8.08 6.19
N SER A 122 -23.30 -8.61 5.17
CA SER A 122 -22.88 -8.47 3.77
C SER A 122 -23.26 -7.13 3.12
N SER A 123 -24.09 -6.30 3.75
CA SER A 123 -24.57 -5.04 3.15
C SER A 123 -23.43 -4.08 2.81
N LEU A 124 -22.47 -3.89 3.72
CA LEU A 124 -21.29 -3.04 3.47
C LEU A 124 -20.41 -3.59 2.33
N TYR A 125 -20.31 -4.92 2.21
CA TYR A 125 -19.60 -5.56 1.10
C TYR A 125 -20.30 -5.31 -0.24
N HIS A 126 -21.63 -5.39 -0.27
CA HIS A 126 -22.42 -5.10 -1.48
C HIS A 126 -22.34 -3.63 -1.87
N LEU A 127 -22.40 -2.71 -0.91
CA LEU A 127 -22.18 -1.28 -1.15
C LEU A 127 -20.80 -1.05 -1.75
N ALA A 128 -19.74 -1.60 -1.14
CA ALA A 128 -18.38 -1.52 -1.67
C ALA A 128 -18.28 -2.05 -3.11
N LYS A 129 -19.01 -3.12 -3.45
CA LYS A 129 -19.01 -3.67 -4.81
C LYS A 129 -19.72 -2.75 -5.83
N ALA A 130 -20.67 -1.94 -5.40
CA ALA A 130 -21.43 -1.03 -6.25
C ALA A 130 -20.71 0.30 -6.54
N VAL A 131 -19.64 0.63 -5.79
CA VAL A 131 -18.84 1.83 -6.05
C VAL A 131 -18.22 1.77 -7.45
N SER A 132 -18.53 2.77 -8.25
CA SER A 132 -18.12 2.88 -9.66
C SER A 132 -17.59 4.27 -10.04
N SER A 133 -17.91 5.32 -9.27
CA SER A 133 -17.44 6.70 -9.53
C SER A 133 -16.68 7.30 -8.34
N VAL A 134 -15.98 8.42 -8.60
CA VAL A 134 -15.25 9.18 -7.58
C VAL A 134 -16.22 9.72 -6.53
N GLU A 135 -17.38 10.24 -6.94
CA GLU A 135 -18.40 10.80 -6.04
C GLU A 135 -18.92 9.73 -5.08
N GLN A 136 -19.29 8.56 -5.61
CA GLN A 136 -19.73 7.42 -4.79
C GLN A 136 -18.66 6.97 -3.79
N SER A 137 -17.39 7.01 -4.22
CA SER A 137 -16.29 6.64 -3.33
C SER A 137 -16.17 7.60 -2.15
N GLN A 138 -16.40 8.90 -2.35
CA GLN A 138 -16.33 9.93 -1.31
C GLN A 138 -17.44 9.79 -0.24
N GLU A 139 -18.51 9.08 -0.54
CA GLU A 139 -19.57 8.76 0.44
C GLU A 139 -19.23 7.58 1.36
N ILE A 140 -18.30 6.71 0.94
CA ILE A 140 -17.93 5.49 1.68
C ILE A 140 -17.44 5.76 3.11
N PRO A 141 -16.59 6.77 3.38
CA PRO A 141 -16.17 7.09 4.75
C PRO A 141 -17.35 7.30 5.71
N THR A 142 -18.41 7.98 5.27
CA THR A 142 -19.61 8.21 6.07
C THR A 142 -20.31 6.90 6.41
N ALA A 143 -20.57 6.05 5.40
CA ALA A 143 -21.17 4.73 5.60
C ALA A 143 -20.35 3.83 6.53
N VAL A 144 -19.02 3.81 6.37
CA VAL A 144 -18.12 3.00 7.20
C VAL A 144 -18.07 3.50 8.65
N ALA A 145 -18.03 4.82 8.85
CA ALA A 145 -18.06 5.41 10.19
C ALA A 145 -19.37 5.05 10.90
N GLN A 146 -20.51 5.18 10.22
CA GLN A 146 -21.82 4.88 10.79
C GLN A 146 -22.00 3.37 11.07
N TRP A 147 -21.50 2.52 10.16
CA TRP A 147 -21.44 1.06 10.37
C TRP A 147 -20.69 0.71 11.65
N ARG A 148 -19.54 1.34 11.88
CA ARG A 148 -18.75 1.11 13.09
C ARG A 148 -19.42 1.69 14.34
N GLN A 149 -20.00 2.88 14.27
CA GLN A 149 -20.74 3.47 15.40
C GLN A 149 -21.91 2.59 15.85
N SER A 150 -22.52 1.86 14.92
CA SER A 150 -23.54 0.84 15.20
C SER A 150 -22.99 -0.45 15.83
N GLY A 151 -21.69 -0.53 16.08
CA GLY A 151 -21.02 -1.71 16.66
C GLY A 151 -20.92 -2.90 15.71
N LEU A 152 -21.11 -2.70 14.40
CA LEU A 152 -21.05 -3.77 13.41
C LEU A 152 -19.59 -4.07 13.03
N PRO A 153 -19.19 -5.35 12.96
CA PRO A 153 -17.82 -5.72 12.66
C PRO A 153 -17.47 -5.47 11.20
N ILE A 154 -16.20 -5.13 10.94
CA ILE A 154 -15.62 -5.04 9.60
C ILE A 154 -14.52 -6.11 9.51
N THR A 155 -14.66 -7.03 8.57
CA THR A 155 -13.69 -8.11 8.36
C THR A 155 -12.53 -7.65 7.47
N ILE A 156 -11.44 -8.42 7.44
CA ILE A 156 -10.31 -8.18 6.51
C ILE A 156 -10.80 -8.20 5.06
N LEU A 157 -11.68 -9.14 4.70
CA LEU A 157 -12.25 -9.22 3.35
C LEU A 157 -13.05 -7.97 2.97
N VAL A 158 -13.86 -7.43 3.90
CA VAL A 158 -14.62 -6.20 3.67
C VAL A 158 -13.68 -4.99 3.58
N SER A 159 -12.64 -4.95 4.43
CA SER A 159 -11.61 -3.90 4.38
C SER A 159 -10.89 -3.87 3.02
N ASP A 160 -10.41 -5.03 2.53
CA ASP A 160 -9.78 -5.13 1.21
C ASP A 160 -10.75 -4.72 0.11
N LYS A 161 -12.01 -5.19 0.17
CA LYS A 161 -13.00 -4.88 -0.86
C LYS A 161 -13.33 -3.39 -0.92
N LEU A 162 -13.49 -2.72 0.23
CA LEU A 162 -13.75 -1.28 0.33
C LEU A 162 -12.60 -0.50 -0.32
N VAL A 163 -11.38 -0.72 0.16
CA VAL A 163 -10.19 -0.02 -0.35
C VAL A 163 -9.97 -0.29 -1.83
N ARG A 164 -10.14 -1.55 -2.26
CA ARG A 164 -10.04 -1.94 -3.67
C ARG A 164 -11.03 -1.17 -4.53
N SER A 165 -12.30 -1.15 -4.15
CA SER A 165 -13.34 -0.49 -4.94
C SER A 165 -13.14 1.03 -4.99
N VAL A 166 -12.76 1.66 -3.88
CA VAL A 166 -12.44 3.09 -3.82
C VAL A 166 -11.24 3.44 -4.71
N CYS A 167 -10.16 2.65 -4.67
CA CYS A 167 -9.02 2.83 -5.57
C CYS A 167 -9.40 2.62 -7.05
N LYS A 168 -10.24 1.62 -7.34
CA LYS A 168 -10.71 1.34 -8.70
C LYS A 168 -11.53 2.50 -9.26
N ALA A 169 -12.37 3.12 -8.43
CA ALA A 169 -13.16 4.30 -8.77
C ALA A 169 -12.32 5.59 -8.93
N GLY A 170 -10.99 5.53 -8.75
CA GLY A 170 -10.11 6.67 -8.98
C GLY A 170 -9.98 7.63 -7.80
N SER A 171 -10.25 7.16 -6.57
CA SER A 171 -10.18 8.00 -5.36
C SER A 171 -9.24 7.42 -4.30
N PRO A 172 -7.93 7.27 -4.59
CA PRO A 172 -6.96 6.75 -3.64
C PRO A 172 -6.81 7.62 -2.38
N GLU A 173 -7.15 8.91 -2.43
CA GLU A 173 -7.21 9.81 -1.29
C GLU A 173 -8.25 9.34 -0.26
N THR A 174 -9.43 8.93 -0.73
CA THR A 174 -10.48 8.41 0.14
C THR A 174 -10.04 7.07 0.75
N ALA A 175 -9.33 6.23 0.00
CA ALA A 175 -8.74 5.02 0.56
C ALA A 175 -7.70 5.33 1.64
N LEU A 176 -6.88 6.38 1.43
CA LEU A 176 -5.91 6.83 2.41
C LEU A 176 -6.58 7.39 3.67
N GLU A 177 -7.69 8.12 3.56
CA GLU A 177 -8.49 8.58 4.70
C GLU A 177 -9.01 7.40 5.53
N LEU A 178 -9.63 6.43 4.85
CA LEU A 178 -10.17 5.22 5.46
C LEU A 178 -9.12 4.41 6.24
N LEU A 179 -7.87 4.41 5.76
CA LEU A 179 -6.74 3.71 6.38
C LEU A 179 -5.98 4.59 7.39
N GLY A 180 -6.03 5.91 7.26
CA GLY A 180 -5.33 6.85 8.14
C GLY A 180 -5.98 6.96 9.51
N ASP A 181 -7.32 6.83 9.58
CA ASP A 181 -8.07 6.93 10.83
C ASP A 181 -8.59 5.57 11.30
N ARG A 182 -7.70 4.80 11.93
CA ARG A 182 -8.05 3.48 12.50
C ARG A 182 -9.05 3.60 13.66
N GLU A 183 -9.11 4.73 14.36
CA GLU A 183 -10.03 4.94 15.47
C GLU A 183 -11.46 5.23 15.01
N LYS A 184 -11.62 5.80 13.81
CA LYS A 184 -12.91 6.04 13.18
C LYS A 184 -13.37 4.90 12.28
N TYR A 185 -12.49 4.28 11.49
CA TYR A 185 -12.91 3.30 10.47
C TYR A 185 -12.62 1.82 10.80
N ALA A 186 -11.61 1.51 11.63
CA ALA A 186 -11.27 0.15 12.09
C ALA A 186 -11.00 -0.84 10.96
N LEU A 187 -10.56 -0.34 9.80
CA LEU A 187 -10.13 -1.21 8.73
C LEU A 187 -8.88 -1.99 9.12
N THR A 188 -8.77 -3.21 8.61
CA THR A 188 -7.62 -4.10 8.79
C THR A 188 -7.07 -4.46 7.42
N PRO A 189 -6.26 -3.59 6.80
CA PRO A 189 -5.68 -3.83 5.48
C PRO A 189 -4.66 -4.97 5.52
N GLY A 190 -4.54 -5.68 4.40
CA GLY A 190 -3.43 -6.59 4.14
C GLY A 190 -2.30 -5.92 3.35
N GLN A 191 -1.25 -6.68 3.07
CA GLN A 191 -0.10 -6.22 2.28
C GLN A 191 -0.51 -5.81 0.85
N SER A 192 -1.37 -6.61 0.20
CA SER A 192 -1.93 -6.32 -1.11
C SER A 192 -2.81 -5.07 -1.14
N THR A 193 -3.58 -4.83 -0.08
CA THR A 193 -4.38 -3.62 0.07
C THR A 193 -3.48 -2.37 0.02
N MET A 194 -2.35 -2.37 0.74
CA MET A 194 -1.38 -1.26 0.70
C MET A 194 -0.72 -1.09 -0.67
N ARG A 195 -0.28 -2.20 -1.29
CA ARG A 195 0.26 -2.18 -2.66
C ARG A 195 -0.71 -1.54 -3.64
N ARG A 196 -2.01 -1.83 -3.51
CA ARG A 196 -3.06 -1.31 -4.38
C ARG A 196 -3.23 0.20 -4.22
N VAL A 197 -3.24 0.71 -2.99
CA VAL A 197 -3.33 2.16 -2.72
C VAL A 197 -2.12 2.90 -3.31
N VAL A 198 -0.90 2.39 -3.08
CA VAL A 198 0.32 2.97 -3.66
C VAL A 198 0.24 2.99 -5.19
N ARG A 199 -0.14 1.87 -5.81
CA ARG A 199 -0.29 1.77 -7.28
C ARG A 199 -1.35 2.73 -7.82
N ALA A 200 -2.46 2.93 -7.10
CA ALA A 200 -3.53 3.84 -7.49
C ALA A 200 -3.06 5.30 -7.51
N PHE A 201 -2.31 5.75 -6.49
CA PHE A 201 -1.68 7.07 -6.51
C PHE A 201 -0.65 7.20 -7.64
N VAL A 202 0.22 6.21 -7.83
CA VAL A 202 1.25 6.22 -8.89
C VAL A 202 0.62 6.30 -10.29
N ARG A 203 -0.57 5.72 -10.51
CA ARG A 203 -1.31 5.87 -11.76
C ARG A 203 -1.71 7.33 -11.99
N GLN A 204 -2.22 8.03 -10.97
CA GLN A 204 -2.62 9.43 -11.07
C GLN A 204 -1.43 10.38 -11.29
N VAL A 205 -0.24 10.04 -10.76
CA VAL A 205 0.99 10.83 -11.05
C VAL A 205 1.26 10.94 -12.55
N SER A 206 0.96 9.89 -13.34
CA SER A 206 1.20 9.91 -14.79
C SER A 206 0.26 10.83 -15.58
N GLU A 207 -0.85 11.25 -14.98
CA GLU A 207 -1.81 12.17 -15.59
C GLU A 207 -1.43 13.64 -15.33
N GLU A 208 -0.56 13.89 -14.34
CA GLU A 208 -0.23 15.20 -13.78
C GLU A 208 1.32 15.40 -13.69
N GLU A 209 2.07 14.92 -14.68
CA GLU A 209 3.54 14.96 -14.69
C GLU A 209 4.09 16.39 -14.51
N GLY A 210 5.05 16.56 -13.59
CA GLY A 210 5.72 17.83 -13.32
C GLY A 210 4.87 18.94 -12.70
N THR A 211 3.62 18.67 -12.29
CA THR A 211 2.73 19.66 -11.67
C THR A 211 2.71 19.56 -10.14
N GLU A 212 2.23 20.59 -9.45
CA GLU A 212 2.02 20.53 -7.99
C GLU A 212 1.03 19.44 -7.59
N GLU A 213 0.01 19.19 -8.43
CA GLU A 213 -0.98 18.13 -8.22
C GLU A 213 -0.32 16.75 -8.31
N GLY A 214 0.50 16.50 -9.34
CA GLY A 214 1.24 15.24 -9.49
C GLY A 214 2.21 14.99 -8.34
N LEU A 215 2.82 16.05 -7.79
CA LEU A 215 3.64 15.95 -6.58
C LEU A 215 2.80 15.57 -5.36
N ALA A 216 1.60 16.14 -5.21
CA ALA A 216 0.68 15.79 -4.13
C ALA A 216 0.19 14.33 -4.25
N LYS A 217 -0.04 13.81 -5.47
CA LYS A 217 -0.34 12.39 -5.70
C LYS A 217 0.83 11.50 -5.30
N LEU A 218 2.05 11.90 -5.66
CA LEU A 218 3.27 11.19 -5.27
C LEU A 218 3.42 11.17 -3.73
N ASP A 219 3.19 12.29 -3.05
CA ASP A 219 3.14 12.37 -1.59
C ASP A 219 2.09 11.42 -1.00
N GLY A 220 0.93 11.30 -1.65
CA GLY A 220 -0.11 10.32 -1.29
C GLY A 220 0.41 8.88 -1.31
N ALA A 221 1.17 8.51 -2.34
CA ALA A 221 1.78 7.17 -2.44
C ALA A 221 2.78 6.90 -1.30
N PHE A 222 3.63 7.89 -0.95
CA PHE A 222 4.56 7.78 0.18
C PHE A 222 3.83 7.73 1.54
N LYS A 223 2.75 8.50 1.71
CA LYS A 223 1.90 8.42 2.91
C LYS A 223 1.28 7.02 3.05
N ALA A 224 0.82 6.42 1.96
CA ALA A 224 0.30 5.05 1.98
C ALA A 224 1.37 4.03 2.40
N MET A 225 2.61 4.17 1.92
CA MET A 225 3.75 3.35 2.38
C MET A 225 4.00 3.52 3.89
N ALA A 226 3.94 4.76 4.41
CA ALA A 226 4.14 5.04 5.83
C ALA A 226 3.09 4.36 6.75
N LEU A 227 1.92 3.98 6.21
CA LEU A 227 0.91 3.22 6.95
C LEU A 227 1.27 1.73 7.11
N ILE A 228 2.20 1.17 6.32
CA ILE A 228 2.60 -0.25 6.42
C ILE A 228 3.09 -0.59 7.84
N PRO A 229 4.10 0.11 8.41
CA PRO A 229 4.51 -0.15 9.80
C PRO A 229 3.42 0.19 10.81
N TYR A 230 2.55 1.18 10.54
CA TYR A 230 1.43 1.53 11.40
C TYR A 230 0.45 0.35 11.58
N TYR A 231 0.26 -0.47 10.53
CA TYR A 231 -0.55 -1.69 10.58
C TYR A 231 0.23 -2.95 10.99
N ASN A 232 1.50 -2.83 11.36
CA ASN A 232 2.41 -3.97 11.59
C ASN A 232 2.51 -4.92 10.39
N LEU A 233 2.44 -4.37 9.19
CA LEU A 233 2.68 -5.09 7.95
C LEU A 233 4.19 -5.13 7.65
N ALA A 234 4.62 -6.01 6.75
CA ALA A 234 6.02 -6.19 6.44
C ALA A 234 6.52 -5.01 5.58
N ALA A 235 7.58 -4.34 6.03
CA ALA A 235 8.12 -3.15 5.38
C ALA A 235 9.04 -3.47 4.18
N ASP A 236 9.30 -4.74 3.91
CA ASP A 236 10.21 -5.26 2.88
C ASP A 236 9.50 -5.63 1.57
N ASP A 237 8.34 -5.03 1.31
CA ASP A 237 7.57 -5.30 0.10
C ASP A 237 8.17 -4.62 -1.13
N ALA A 238 8.98 -5.40 -1.85
CA ALA A 238 9.61 -5.04 -3.10
C ALA A 238 8.65 -4.40 -4.14
N SER A 239 7.39 -4.84 -4.20
CA SER A 239 6.42 -4.25 -5.13
C SER A 239 6.09 -2.80 -4.75
N VAL A 240 6.03 -2.46 -3.46
CA VAL A 240 5.79 -1.08 -3.01
C VAL A 240 6.95 -0.18 -3.44
N TYR A 241 8.19 -0.57 -3.15
CA TYR A 241 9.38 0.19 -3.55
C TYR A 241 9.48 0.36 -5.07
N ALA A 242 9.26 -0.71 -5.84
CA ALA A 242 9.28 -0.64 -7.31
C ALA A 242 8.23 0.34 -7.85
N ASN A 243 7.01 0.38 -7.28
CA ASN A 243 5.97 1.33 -7.67
C ASN A 243 6.33 2.77 -7.29
N LEU A 244 6.91 3.01 -6.11
CA LEU A 244 7.34 4.34 -5.68
C LEU A 244 8.49 4.89 -6.52
N VAL A 245 9.48 4.06 -6.84
CA VAL A 245 10.59 4.44 -7.76
C VAL A 245 10.01 4.80 -9.13
N ARG A 246 9.11 3.96 -9.67
CA ARG A 246 8.44 4.25 -10.94
C ARG A 246 7.62 5.53 -10.90
N GLY A 247 6.80 5.73 -9.86
CA GLY A 247 5.98 6.93 -9.70
C GLY A 247 6.83 8.19 -9.59
N SER A 248 7.93 8.12 -8.85
CA SER A 248 8.87 9.23 -8.72
C SER A 248 9.55 9.56 -10.07
N LEU A 249 9.90 8.55 -10.88
CA LEU A 249 10.42 8.77 -12.23
C LEU A 249 9.35 9.29 -13.21
N LEU A 250 8.10 8.85 -13.07
CA LEU A 250 6.97 9.35 -13.87
C LEU A 250 6.62 10.81 -13.55
N TYR A 251 6.81 11.26 -12.31
CA TYR A 251 6.64 12.66 -11.95
C TYR A 251 7.67 13.57 -12.65
N GLY A 252 8.87 13.04 -12.91
CA GLY A 252 9.94 13.75 -13.61
C GLY A 252 10.67 14.79 -12.74
N GLY A 253 11.57 15.53 -13.40
CA GLY A 253 12.38 16.59 -12.77
C GLY A 253 13.38 16.11 -11.71
N GLU A 254 14.07 17.07 -11.10
CA GLU A 254 15.09 16.82 -10.07
C GLU A 254 14.49 16.13 -8.84
N GLU A 255 13.30 16.56 -8.41
CA GLU A 255 12.64 16.02 -7.22
C GLU A 255 12.18 14.57 -7.43
N GLY A 256 11.65 14.24 -8.61
CA GLY A 256 11.28 12.86 -8.96
C GLY A 256 12.49 11.94 -8.95
N LEU A 257 13.60 12.34 -9.58
CA LEU A 257 14.83 11.58 -9.56
C LEU A 257 15.41 11.43 -8.15
N ARG A 258 15.39 12.50 -7.34
CA ARG A 258 15.87 12.48 -5.96
C ARG A 258 15.08 11.47 -5.11
N ARG A 259 13.75 11.46 -5.19
CA ARG A 259 12.90 10.51 -4.46
C ARG A 259 13.11 9.08 -4.94
N ALA A 260 13.18 8.86 -6.26
CA ALA A 260 13.48 7.55 -6.84
C ALA A 260 14.83 6.99 -6.34
N SER A 261 15.86 7.83 -6.28
CA SER A 261 17.18 7.49 -5.73
C SER A 261 17.08 7.03 -4.28
N VAL A 262 16.50 7.86 -3.41
CA VAL A 262 16.41 7.58 -1.97
C VAL A 262 15.60 6.31 -1.70
N THR A 263 14.48 6.12 -2.40
CA THR A 263 13.65 4.93 -2.27
C THR A 263 14.37 3.66 -2.71
N MET A 264 15.17 3.72 -3.78
CA MET A 264 15.98 2.57 -4.21
C MET A 264 17.10 2.27 -3.22
N ASP A 265 17.77 3.30 -2.69
CA ASP A 265 18.83 3.12 -1.69
C ASP A 265 18.29 2.45 -0.41
N GLU A 266 17.10 2.87 0.06
CA GLU A 266 16.41 2.22 1.18
C GLU A 266 16.07 0.75 0.87
N PHE A 267 15.56 0.46 -0.33
CA PHE A 267 15.26 -0.91 -0.73
C PHE A 267 16.52 -1.80 -0.77
N LEU A 268 17.65 -1.28 -1.28
CA LEU A 268 18.91 -2.02 -1.33
C LEU A 268 19.44 -2.36 0.06
N LEU A 269 19.25 -1.47 1.05
CA LEU A 269 19.60 -1.75 2.44
C LEU A 269 18.77 -2.91 2.99
N ILE A 270 17.45 -2.89 2.75
CA ILE A 270 16.53 -3.94 3.22
C ILE A 270 16.80 -5.27 2.50
N ASP A 271 16.99 -5.25 1.19
CA ASP A 271 17.23 -6.47 0.41
C ASP A 271 18.56 -7.13 0.80
N GLY A 272 19.58 -6.34 1.16
CA GLY A 272 20.86 -6.85 1.67
C GLY A 272 20.76 -7.58 3.01
N GLU A 273 19.73 -7.33 3.80
CA GLU A 273 19.45 -8.03 5.08
C GLU A 273 18.52 -9.24 4.90
N ARG A 274 18.01 -9.47 3.70
CA ARG A 274 16.96 -10.45 3.46
C ARG A 274 17.52 -11.87 3.34
N GLU A 275 16.94 -12.81 4.08
CA GLU A 275 17.37 -14.21 4.07
C GLU A 275 16.85 -14.98 2.83
N ALA A 276 15.66 -14.63 2.34
CA ALA A 276 15.00 -15.32 1.23
C ALA A 276 15.11 -14.50 -0.06
N PRO A 277 15.36 -15.12 -1.22
CA PRO A 277 15.38 -14.43 -2.50
C PRO A 277 14.01 -13.82 -2.86
N LEU A 278 13.97 -12.88 -3.82
CA LEU A 278 12.69 -12.32 -4.29
C LEU A 278 11.91 -13.41 -5.02
N THR A 279 10.58 -13.37 -4.93
CA THR A 279 9.76 -14.14 -5.87
C THR A 279 9.99 -13.61 -7.29
N LYS A 280 9.87 -14.48 -8.30
CA LYS A 280 10.09 -14.10 -9.72
C LYS A 280 9.33 -12.85 -10.13
N LYS A 281 8.06 -12.72 -9.72
CA LYS A 281 7.24 -11.51 -10.00
C LYS A 281 7.83 -10.26 -9.36
N ARG A 282 8.16 -10.32 -8.06
CA ARG A 282 8.73 -9.17 -7.33
C ARG A 282 10.10 -8.79 -7.88
N ALA A 283 10.94 -9.77 -8.22
CA ALA A 283 12.21 -9.54 -8.88
C ALA A 283 12.03 -8.81 -10.22
N ALA A 284 11.03 -9.20 -11.03
CA ALA A 284 10.77 -8.57 -12.33
C ALA A 284 10.35 -7.11 -12.17
N GLU A 285 9.49 -6.81 -11.18
CA GLU A 285 9.03 -5.45 -10.89
C GLU A 285 10.19 -4.54 -10.44
N VAL A 286 11.04 -5.03 -9.54
CA VAL A 286 12.22 -4.29 -9.06
C VAL A 286 13.25 -4.07 -10.17
N VAL A 287 13.56 -5.12 -10.96
CA VAL A 287 14.48 -5.00 -12.10
C VAL A 287 14.00 -3.93 -13.07
N ALA A 288 12.72 -3.97 -13.46
CA ALA A 288 12.14 -2.98 -14.36
C ALA A 288 12.20 -1.55 -13.81
N ALA A 289 11.99 -1.37 -12.50
CA ALA A 289 12.12 -0.06 -11.86
C ALA A 289 13.58 0.42 -11.79
N ALA A 290 14.51 -0.47 -11.44
CA ALA A 290 15.93 -0.16 -11.30
C ALA A 290 16.60 0.14 -12.66
N GLU A 291 16.22 -0.56 -13.73
CA GLU A 291 16.69 -0.27 -15.09
C GLU A 291 16.24 1.12 -15.56
N LYS A 292 14.99 1.50 -15.27
CA LYS A 292 14.50 2.86 -15.56
C LYS A 292 15.26 3.92 -14.77
N LEU A 293 15.55 3.66 -13.49
CA LEU A 293 16.35 4.58 -12.66
C LEU A 293 17.79 4.69 -13.17
N THR A 294 18.36 3.58 -13.65
CA THR A 294 19.71 3.56 -14.24
C THR A 294 19.77 4.43 -15.49
N ALA A 295 18.78 4.30 -16.40
CA ALA A 295 18.68 5.13 -17.58
C ALA A 295 18.50 6.62 -17.23
N ALA A 296 17.71 6.94 -16.19
CA ALA A 296 17.55 8.31 -15.71
C ALA A 296 18.87 8.89 -15.15
N TYR A 297 19.66 8.10 -14.41
CA TYR A 297 20.99 8.53 -13.98
C TYR A 297 21.95 8.77 -15.12
N GLU A 298 21.96 7.92 -16.15
CA GLU A 298 22.81 8.10 -17.33
C GLU A 298 22.44 9.38 -18.09
N ALA A 299 21.14 9.68 -18.22
CA ALA A 299 20.67 10.91 -18.84
C ALA A 299 21.12 12.18 -18.10
N GLU A 300 21.15 12.14 -16.76
CA GLU A 300 21.63 13.24 -15.90
C GLU A 300 23.16 13.25 -15.68
N GLY A 301 23.91 12.39 -16.37
CA GLY A 301 25.37 12.30 -16.21
C GLY A 301 25.84 11.71 -14.87
N GLN A 302 24.97 11.06 -14.10
CA GLN A 302 25.27 10.40 -12.82
C GLN A 302 25.79 8.97 -13.01
N ALA A 303 26.84 8.80 -13.81
CA ALA A 303 27.37 7.50 -14.23
C ALA A 303 27.77 6.58 -13.05
N GLU A 304 28.29 7.14 -11.95
CA GLU A 304 28.67 6.35 -10.76
C GLU A 304 27.46 5.65 -10.12
N LYS A 305 26.32 6.35 -10.03
CA LYS A 305 25.08 5.77 -9.46
C LYS A 305 24.46 4.75 -10.39
N ALA A 306 24.48 5.00 -11.70
CA ALA A 306 24.04 4.04 -12.71
C ALA A 306 24.85 2.74 -12.62
N GLU A 307 26.18 2.82 -12.52
CA GLU A 307 27.06 1.67 -12.37
C GLU A 307 26.78 0.88 -11.08
N ALA A 308 26.53 1.57 -9.97
CA ALA A 308 26.22 0.94 -8.69
C ALA A 308 24.98 0.03 -8.73
N LEU A 309 23.99 0.34 -9.58
CA LEU A 309 22.77 -0.46 -9.72
C LEU A 309 22.94 -1.71 -10.60
N LYS A 310 23.97 -1.78 -11.46
CA LYS A 310 24.15 -2.90 -12.41
C LYS A 310 24.32 -4.25 -11.71
N LYS A 311 25.05 -4.29 -10.59
CA LYS A 311 25.30 -5.52 -9.84
C LYS A 311 24.00 -6.05 -9.18
N PRO A 312 23.26 -5.27 -8.37
CA PRO A 312 21.95 -5.71 -7.84
C PRO A 312 20.97 -6.16 -8.93
N ILE A 313 20.88 -5.42 -10.03
CA ILE A 313 20.01 -5.79 -11.17
C ILE A 313 20.39 -7.17 -11.72
N ALA A 314 21.69 -7.43 -11.93
CA ALA A 314 22.17 -8.72 -12.41
C ALA A 314 21.88 -9.86 -11.41
N GLU A 315 21.91 -9.59 -10.11
CA GLU A 315 21.55 -10.56 -9.07
C GLU A 315 20.05 -10.89 -9.08
N TRP A 316 19.18 -9.87 -9.13
CA TRP A 316 17.73 -10.08 -9.21
C TRP A 316 17.30 -10.78 -10.50
N LYS A 317 17.97 -10.50 -11.64
CA LYS A 317 17.72 -11.20 -12.91
C LYS A 317 17.98 -12.71 -12.85
N LYS A 318 18.83 -13.19 -11.93
CA LYS A 318 19.03 -14.65 -11.73
C LYS A 318 17.81 -15.33 -11.11
N SER A 319 16.89 -14.57 -10.52
CA SER A 319 15.65 -15.06 -9.92
C SER A 319 14.45 -15.04 -10.88
N LEU A 320 14.65 -14.57 -12.12
CA LEU A 320 13.66 -14.56 -13.20
C LEU A 320 13.69 -15.87 -13.99
#